data_AF-A0A6B3FD38-F1
#
_entry.id   AF-A0A6B3FD38-F1
#
_cell.length_a   1.000
_cell.length_b   1.000
_cell.length_c   1.000
_cell.angle_alpha   90.00
_cell.angle_beta   90.00
_cell.angle_gamma   90.00
#
_symmetry.space_group_name_H-M   'P 1'
#
loop_
_entity.id
_entity.type
_entity.pdbx_description
1 polymer ?
#
loop_
_entity_poly.entity_id
_entity_poly.type
_entity_poly.pdbx_seq_one_letter_code
_entity_poly.pdbx_strand_id
1 'polypeptide(L)'
;GKVVSDNLQWDVIGTKLESWIDTTTTGYRFLYDPNAKKIGLSLFTPRDRSKEVRFSKELGNLREFTWSLNAPTVTRVIVACQGTGKGRYLYQQIDSATEAEWGLEIEVFLDRRDLPLKADPTTGLPIKADLSVTDEQFTTAKQAVVDAATEALSTGAKSGNFQIYPVDTQQVRFGRDYFVGDIVTVSIDGVEYTDIVREVSITVDQGGDTETVNPTIGEQGSGNPLNLYKTVFDMREKLRKLEARM
;
A
#
# COMPACT_ATOMS: atom_id res chain seq x y z
N GLY A 1 1.00 -18.32 17.83
CA GLY A 1 0.97 -16.94 17.32
C GLY A 1 1.01 -15.97 18.49
N LYS A 2 1.22 -14.67 18.22
CA LYS A 2 1.11 -13.60 19.22
C LYS A 2 -0.33 -13.54 19.72
N VAL A 3 -0.52 -13.59 21.04
CA VAL A 3 -1.85 -13.42 21.63
C VAL A 3 -2.15 -11.92 21.65
N VAL A 4 -3.30 -11.54 21.08
CA VAL A 4 -3.81 -10.16 21.10
C VAL A 4 -5.10 -10.18 21.89
N SER A 5 -5.23 -9.24 22.83
CA SER A 5 -6.43 -9.04 23.65
C SER A 5 -6.81 -7.57 23.60
N ASP A 6 -8.07 -7.29 23.28
CA ASP A 6 -8.63 -5.94 23.25
C ASP A 6 -10.07 -6.01 23.78
N ASN A 7 -10.60 -4.88 24.23
CA ASN A 7 -12.00 -4.75 24.64
C ASN A 7 -12.76 -4.01 23.54
N LEU A 8 -13.79 -4.66 22.98
CA LEU A 8 -14.56 -4.11 21.87
C LEU A 8 -15.87 -3.51 22.38
N GLN A 9 -16.15 -2.26 22.05
CA GLN A 9 -17.40 -1.59 22.38
C GLN A 9 -17.88 -0.73 21.22
N TRP A 10 -18.89 -1.23 20.49
CA TRP A 10 -19.44 -0.59 19.28
C TRP A 10 -18.43 -0.42 18.13
N ASP A 11 -17.28 -1.09 18.21
CA ASP A 11 -16.24 -1.06 17.18
C ASP A 11 -16.64 -1.86 15.93
N VAL A 12 -16.14 -1.42 14.78
CA VAL A 12 -16.20 -2.22 13.54
C VAL A 12 -15.13 -3.31 13.63
N ILE A 13 -15.59 -4.56 13.79
CA ILE A 13 -14.71 -5.73 13.99
C ILE A 13 -13.67 -5.87 12.87
N GLY A 14 -14.04 -5.58 11.62
CA GLY A 14 -13.11 -5.66 10.48
C GLY A 14 -11.88 -4.76 10.65
N THR A 15 -12.09 -3.49 10.99
CA THR A 15 -11.01 -2.51 11.19
C THR A 15 -10.10 -2.89 12.36
N LYS A 16 -10.67 -3.46 13.42
CA LYS A 16 -9.89 -3.95 14.57
C LYS A 16 -9.02 -5.14 14.20
N LEU A 17 -9.57 -6.12 13.48
CA LEU A 17 -8.81 -7.27 12.99
C LEU A 17 -7.67 -6.84 12.07
N GLU A 18 -7.90 -5.89 11.17
CA GLU A 18 -6.86 -5.32 10.30
C GLU A 18 -5.70 -4.72 11.11
N SER A 19 -6.00 -4.03 12.23
CA SER A 19 -4.95 -3.51 13.12
C SER A 19 -4.18 -4.57 13.90
N TRP A 20 -4.75 -5.77 14.07
CA TRP A 20 -4.15 -6.84 14.86
C TRP A 20 -3.36 -7.84 14.03
N ILE A 21 -3.72 -8.02 12.76
CA ILE A 21 -3.06 -8.95 11.86
C ILE A 21 -1.83 -8.33 11.23
N ASP A 22 -0.82 -9.17 11.02
CA ASP A 22 0.21 -8.88 10.04
C ASP A 22 -0.32 -9.27 8.67
N THR A 23 -0.57 -8.27 7.82
CA THR A 23 -1.14 -8.43 6.47
C THR A 23 -0.28 -9.31 5.55
N THR A 24 0.97 -9.59 5.92
CA THR A 24 1.87 -10.44 5.13
C THR A 24 1.80 -11.92 5.47
N THR A 25 1.34 -12.28 6.68
CA THR A 25 1.39 -13.67 7.17
C THR A 25 0.05 -14.22 7.64
N THR A 26 -0.93 -13.37 7.95
CA THR A 26 -2.24 -13.80 8.47
C THR A 26 -3.37 -13.03 7.81
N GLY A 27 -4.31 -13.77 7.22
CA GLY A 27 -5.57 -13.26 6.70
C GLY A 27 -6.75 -13.64 7.59
N TYR A 28 -7.87 -12.91 7.44
CA TYR A 28 -9.15 -13.25 8.05
C TYR A 28 -10.25 -13.24 6.99
N ARG A 29 -11.27 -14.07 7.19
CA ARG A 29 -12.51 -14.00 6.40
C ARG A 29 -13.72 -14.21 7.28
N PHE A 30 -14.79 -13.52 6.89
CA PHE A 30 -16.12 -13.76 7.41
C PHE A 30 -16.87 -14.68 6.44
N LEU A 31 -17.42 -15.76 6.97
CA LEU A 31 -18.24 -16.71 6.22
C LEU A 31 -19.62 -16.76 6.85
N TYR A 32 -20.64 -16.42 6.08
CA TYR A 32 -22.02 -16.62 6.50
C TYR A 32 -22.41 -18.08 6.26
N ASP A 33 -22.79 -18.78 7.34
CA ASP A 33 -23.40 -20.09 7.26
C ASP A 33 -24.93 -19.94 7.16
N PRO A 34 -25.55 -20.27 6.01
CA PRO A 34 -27.00 -20.14 5.83
C PRO A 34 -27.80 -21.11 6.70
N ASN A 35 -27.22 -22.26 7.07
CA ASN A 35 -27.89 -23.27 7.89
C ASN A 35 -27.91 -22.85 9.36
N ALA A 36 -26.74 -22.45 9.88
CA ALA A 36 -26.61 -21.99 11.25
C ALA A 36 -27.09 -20.55 11.45
N LYS A 37 -27.31 -19.79 10.37
CA LYS A 37 -27.63 -18.35 10.36
C LYS A 37 -26.65 -17.53 11.20
N LYS A 38 -25.36 -17.85 11.09
CA LYS A 38 -24.27 -17.24 11.85
C LYS A 38 -23.13 -16.84 10.92
N ILE A 39 -22.41 -15.79 11.31
CA ILE A 39 -21.17 -15.39 10.66
C ILE A 39 -20.02 -16.04 11.44
N GLY A 40 -19.29 -16.93 10.79
CA GLY A 40 -18.04 -17.49 11.30
C GLY A 40 -16.87 -16.60 10.92
N LEU A 41 -15.99 -16.32 11.88
CA LEU A 41 -14.67 -15.74 11.63
C LEU A 41 -13.69 -16.90 11.45
N SER A 42 -13.01 -16.94 10.29
CA SER A 42 -11.92 -17.88 10.03
C SER A 42 -10.63 -17.11 9.81
N LEU A 43 -9.63 -17.40 10.61
CA LEU A 43 -8.25 -16.96 10.39
C LEU A 43 -7.57 -17.97 9.47
N PHE A 44 -6.77 -17.50 8.53
CA PHE A 44 -6.02 -18.35 7.62
C PHE A 44 -4.65 -17.76 7.34
N THR A 45 -3.69 -18.61 7.01
CA THR A 45 -2.39 -18.19 6.49
C THR A 45 -2.44 -18.29 4.97
N PRO A 46 -2.10 -17.21 4.23
CA PRO A 46 -1.94 -17.27 2.77
C PRO A 46 -1.08 -18.46 2.37
N ARG A 47 -1.58 -19.32 1.48
CA ARG A 47 -0.78 -20.45 0.99
C ARG A 47 0.01 -19.99 -0.22
N ASP A 48 1.30 -20.30 -0.22
CA ASP A 48 2.13 -20.06 -1.39
C ASP A 48 1.84 -21.11 -2.47
N ARG A 49 1.12 -20.67 -3.52
CA ARG A 49 0.82 -21.45 -4.73
C ARG A 49 1.57 -20.90 -5.94
N SER A 50 2.58 -20.04 -5.75
CA SER A 50 3.31 -19.37 -6.83
C SER A 50 3.92 -20.35 -7.84
N LYS A 51 4.32 -21.55 -7.40
CA LYS A 51 4.91 -22.59 -8.26
C LYS A 51 3.88 -23.47 -8.97
N GLU A 52 2.65 -23.52 -8.47
CA GLU A 52 1.61 -24.44 -8.94
C GLU A 52 0.55 -23.73 -9.78
N VAL A 53 0.25 -22.48 -9.43
CA VAL A 53 -0.80 -21.67 -10.06
C VAL A 53 -0.12 -20.51 -10.78
N ARG A 54 -0.08 -20.63 -12.10
CA ARG A 54 0.47 -19.61 -13.01
C ARG A 54 -0.58 -19.13 -13.99
N PHE A 55 -0.73 -17.81 -14.11
CA PHE A 55 -1.52 -17.15 -15.15
C PHE A 55 -0.60 -16.51 -16.19
N SER A 56 -0.83 -16.77 -17.48
CA SER A 56 -0.06 -16.13 -18.56
C SER A 56 -0.82 -16.16 -19.88
N LYS A 57 -0.47 -15.26 -20.80
CA LYS A 57 -1.02 -15.26 -22.16
C LYS A 57 -0.68 -16.56 -22.90
N GLU A 58 0.55 -17.07 -22.69
CA GLU A 58 1.04 -18.29 -23.34
C GLU A 58 0.29 -19.54 -22.90
N LEU A 59 -0.12 -19.59 -21.63
CA LEU A 59 -0.96 -20.67 -21.09
C LEU A 59 -2.45 -20.51 -21.47
N GLY A 60 -2.83 -19.40 -22.11
CA GLY A 60 -4.21 -19.13 -22.51
C GLY A 60 -5.18 -18.91 -21.36
N ASN A 61 -4.69 -18.76 -20.12
CA ASN A 61 -5.49 -18.56 -18.91
C ASN A 61 -5.44 -17.11 -18.38
N LEU A 62 -4.98 -16.18 -19.23
CA LEU A 62 -4.97 -14.75 -18.98
C LEU A 62 -5.68 -14.01 -20.12
N ARG A 63 -6.87 -13.48 -19.87
CA ARG A 63 -7.64 -12.74 -20.89
C ARG A 63 -7.06 -11.34 -21.10
N GLU A 64 -6.86 -10.62 -20.01
CA GLU A 64 -6.48 -9.22 -20.03
C GLU A 64 -5.70 -8.88 -18.76
N PHE A 65 -4.81 -7.90 -18.87
CA PHE A 65 -4.24 -7.22 -17.72
C PHE A 65 -4.19 -5.72 -18.00
N THR A 66 -4.45 -4.95 -16.96
CA THR A 66 -4.35 -3.50 -16.96
C THR A 66 -3.42 -3.10 -15.84
N TRP A 67 -2.44 -2.28 -16.15
CA TRP A 67 -1.59 -1.67 -15.13
C TRP A 67 -1.59 -0.17 -15.30
N SER A 68 -1.65 0.54 -14.18
CA SER A 68 -1.42 1.97 -14.14
C SER A 68 -0.36 2.27 -13.10
N LEU A 69 0.45 3.27 -13.42
CA LEU A 69 1.53 3.74 -12.59
C LEU A 69 1.42 5.26 -12.51
N ASN A 70 1.14 5.77 -11.31
CA ASN A 70 1.08 7.19 -11.05
C ASN A 70 2.35 7.61 -10.33
N ALA A 71 2.97 8.67 -10.86
CA ALA A 71 4.10 9.33 -10.21
C ALA A 71 3.70 9.81 -8.80
N PRO A 72 4.66 9.90 -7.87
CA PRO A 72 4.42 10.56 -6.59
C PRO A 72 3.99 12.01 -6.83
N THR A 73 3.08 12.52 -6.02
CA THR A 73 2.70 13.94 -6.02
C THR A 73 3.46 14.74 -4.97
N VAL A 74 4.15 14.07 -4.04
CA VAL A 74 5.02 14.66 -3.03
C VAL A 74 6.23 13.77 -2.83
N THR A 75 7.43 14.35 -2.90
CA THR A 75 8.68 13.65 -2.55
C THR A 75 9.46 14.36 -1.44
N ARG A 76 9.08 15.61 -1.14
CA ARG A 76 9.66 16.41 -0.06
C ARG A 76 8.58 17.22 0.66
N VAL A 77 8.64 17.24 1.97
CA VAL A 77 7.71 18.02 2.80
C VAL A 77 8.49 18.98 3.68
N ILE A 78 8.06 20.24 3.66
CA ILE A 78 8.57 21.30 4.52
C ILE A 78 7.44 21.70 5.48
N VAL A 79 7.61 21.38 6.76
CA VAL A 79 6.68 21.76 7.83
C VAL A 79 7.20 23.03 8.49
N ALA A 80 6.39 24.09 8.43
CA ALA A 80 6.71 25.38 9.02
C ALA A 80 5.86 25.62 10.26
N CYS A 81 6.49 25.78 11.44
CA CYS A 81 5.79 26.06 12.69
C CYS A 81 5.65 27.58 12.93
N GLN A 82 5.47 27.96 14.20
CA GLN A 82 5.37 29.35 14.62
C GLN A 82 6.68 30.11 14.43
N GLY A 83 6.57 31.43 14.57
CA GLY A 83 7.66 32.38 14.43
C GLY A 83 7.65 33.10 13.08
N THR A 84 8.54 34.08 12.95
CA THR A 84 8.68 34.91 11.75
C THR A 84 10.16 35.05 11.41
N GLY A 85 10.48 35.18 10.12
CA GLY A 85 11.86 35.27 9.64
C GLY A 85 12.73 34.14 10.19
N LYS A 86 13.88 34.49 10.79
CA LYS A 86 14.82 33.53 11.42
C LYS A 86 14.26 32.79 12.64
N GLY A 87 13.16 33.27 13.23
CA GLY A 87 12.49 32.61 14.34
C GLY A 87 11.47 31.57 13.90
N ARG A 88 11.23 31.39 12.59
CA ARG A 88 10.28 30.40 12.08
C ARG A 88 10.97 29.04 11.97
N TYR A 89 10.47 28.06 12.72
CA TYR A 89 11.00 26.70 12.62
C TYR A 89 10.52 26.02 11.34
N LEU A 90 11.47 25.46 10.59
CA LEU A 90 11.23 24.69 9.38
C LEU A 90 11.83 23.31 9.58
N TYR A 91 11.01 22.28 9.43
CA TYR A 91 11.43 20.90 9.41
C TYR A 91 11.24 20.36 7.99
N GLN A 92 12.26 19.70 7.46
CA GLN A 92 12.21 19.10 6.14
C GLN A 92 12.35 17.59 6.24
N GLN A 93 11.47 16.87 5.57
CA GLN A 93 11.55 15.43 5.37
C GLN A 93 11.60 15.14 3.88
N ILE A 94 12.55 14.28 3.49
CA ILE A 94 12.83 13.95 2.09
C ILE A 94 12.68 12.45 1.90
N ASP A 95 11.90 12.05 0.90
CA ASP A 95 11.93 10.68 0.38
C ASP A 95 12.98 10.57 -0.73
N SER A 96 14.25 10.50 -0.31
CA SER A 96 15.40 10.43 -1.22
C SER A 96 15.39 9.19 -2.13
N ALA A 97 14.73 8.10 -1.71
CA ALA A 97 14.60 6.90 -2.50
C ALA A 97 13.67 7.16 -3.70
N THR A 98 12.51 7.77 -3.44
CA THR A 98 11.56 8.13 -4.50
C THR A 98 12.10 9.26 -5.38
N GLU A 99 12.80 10.27 -4.83
CA GLU A 99 13.45 11.32 -5.64
C GLU A 99 14.47 10.73 -6.62
N ALA A 100 15.31 9.79 -6.18
CA ALA A 100 16.29 9.12 -7.04
C ALA A 100 15.65 8.20 -8.08
N GLU A 101 14.56 7.51 -7.71
CA GLU A 101 13.81 6.62 -8.60
C GLU A 101 13.09 7.39 -9.71
N TRP A 102 12.44 8.51 -9.38
CA TRP A 102 11.66 9.26 -10.35
C TRP A 102 12.45 10.38 -11.03
N GLY A 103 13.57 10.80 -10.44
CA GLY A 103 14.30 11.99 -10.85
C GLY A 103 13.48 13.27 -10.65
N LEU A 104 12.54 13.26 -9.70
CA LEU A 104 11.60 14.35 -9.44
C LEU A 104 11.71 14.83 -7.99
N GLU A 105 11.91 16.13 -7.84
CA GLU A 105 11.83 16.84 -6.55
C GLU A 105 10.51 17.61 -6.52
N ILE A 106 9.52 17.11 -5.76
CA ILE A 106 8.19 17.68 -5.65
C ILE A 106 7.95 18.06 -4.19
N GLU A 107 7.99 19.37 -3.93
CA GLU A 107 7.93 19.93 -2.58
C GLU A 107 6.52 20.36 -2.20
N VAL A 108 6.10 20.00 -0.98
CA VAL A 108 4.87 20.53 -0.34
C VAL A 108 5.23 21.30 0.91
N PHE A 109 4.59 22.45 1.07
CA PHE A 109 4.70 23.30 2.25
C PHE A 109 3.49 23.13 3.16
N LEU A 110 3.72 22.73 4.41
CA LEU A 110 2.70 22.61 5.45
C LEU A 110 2.88 23.70 6.50
N ASP A 111 1.90 24.58 6.64
CA ASP A 111 1.89 25.59 7.70
C ASP A 111 1.25 25.02 8.97
N ARG A 112 2.08 24.75 9.98
CA ARG A 112 1.70 24.22 11.31
C ARG A 112 1.97 25.24 12.42
N ARG A 113 1.48 26.48 12.24
CA ARG A 113 1.48 27.53 13.28
C ARG A 113 0.68 27.18 14.53
N ASP A 114 -0.16 26.16 14.46
CA ASP A 114 -0.84 25.58 15.62
C ASP A 114 0.14 24.91 16.59
N LEU A 115 1.28 24.41 16.11
CA LEU A 115 2.28 23.76 16.96
C LEU A 115 3.14 24.80 17.69
N PRO A 116 3.31 24.68 19.03
CA PRO A 116 4.00 25.67 19.86
C PRO A 116 5.54 25.56 19.78
N LEU A 117 6.07 25.55 18.56
CA LEU A 117 7.50 25.47 18.24
C LEU A 117 7.94 26.69 17.44
N LYS A 118 9.09 27.26 17.81
CA LYS A 118 9.80 28.31 17.07
C LYS A 118 11.24 27.88 16.84
N ALA A 119 11.95 28.54 15.93
CA ALA A 119 13.38 28.35 15.79
C ALA A 119 14.12 29.32 16.70
N ASP A 120 15.20 28.84 17.31
CA ASP A 120 16.23 29.73 17.84
C ASP A 120 16.89 30.48 16.66
N PRO A 121 16.85 31.83 16.64
CA PRO A 121 17.43 32.63 15.56
C PRO A 121 18.93 32.41 15.31
N THR A 122 19.65 31.83 16.29
CA THR A 122 21.09 31.60 16.24
C THR A 122 21.43 30.18 15.79
N THR A 123 20.73 29.19 16.32
CA THR A 123 21.04 27.76 16.08
C THR A 123 20.11 27.10 15.07
N GLY A 124 18.94 27.69 14.80
CA GLY A 124 17.88 27.09 13.97
C GLY A 124 17.17 25.91 14.64
N LEU A 125 17.56 25.53 15.85
CA LEU A 125 16.98 24.40 16.58
C LEU A 125 15.58 24.74 17.09
N PRO A 126 14.69 23.74 17.21
CA PRO A 126 13.35 23.97 17.74
C PRO A 126 13.44 24.33 19.22
N ILE A 127 12.81 25.46 19.58
CA ILE A 127 12.60 25.95 20.93
C ILE A 127 11.10 26.13 21.20
N LYS A 128 10.74 26.21 22.48
CA LYS A 128 9.36 26.49 22.91
C LYS A 128 8.90 27.84 22.37
N ALA A 129 7.66 27.91 21.90
CA ALA A 129 7.11 29.15 21.39
C ALA A 129 6.92 30.24 22.45
N ASP A 130 6.65 29.82 23.70
CA ASP A 130 6.43 30.68 24.86
C ASP A 130 6.85 29.94 26.15
N LEU A 131 7.07 30.69 27.24
CA LEU A 131 7.39 30.17 28.57
C LEU A 131 6.24 29.34 29.17
N SER A 132 5.00 29.56 28.72
CA SER A 132 3.82 28.79 29.13
C SER A 132 3.82 27.34 28.63
N VAL A 133 4.65 27.00 27.64
CA VAL A 133 4.70 25.67 27.03
C VAL A 133 5.48 24.71 27.95
N THR A 134 4.84 23.63 28.36
CA THR A 134 5.49 22.60 29.19
C THR A 134 6.48 21.76 28.37
N ASP A 135 7.42 21.07 29.03
CA ASP A 135 8.37 20.18 28.34
C ASP A 135 7.68 19.01 27.61
N GLU A 136 6.56 18.54 28.17
CA GLU A 136 5.73 17.51 27.57
C GLU A 136 5.07 18.01 26.28
N GLN A 137 4.42 19.18 26.31
CA GLN A 137 3.82 19.80 25.13
C GLN A 137 4.85 20.07 24.02
N PHE A 138 6.06 20.48 24.41
CA PHE A 138 7.16 20.67 23.48
C PHE A 138 7.59 19.38 22.79
N THR A 139 7.68 18.28 23.53
CA THR A 139 8.04 16.96 22.99
C THR A 139 6.95 16.43 22.06
N THR A 140 5.69 16.55 22.47
CA THR A 140 4.53 16.18 21.64
C THR A 140 4.47 17.01 20.36
N ALA A 141 4.72 18.32 20.44
CA ALA A 141 4.73 19.19 19.27
C ALA A 141 5.84 18.79 18.29
N LYS A 142 7.03 18.38 18.78
CA LYS A 142 8.11 17.89 17.90
C LYS A 142 7.69 16.63 17.16
N GLN A 143 7.06 15.69 17.86
CA GLN A 143 6.58 14.48 17.23
C GLN A 143 5.48 14.78 16.19
N ALA A 144 4.55 15.68 16.52
CA ALA A 144 3.48 16.08 15.60
C ALA A 144 3.98 16.73 14.30
N VAL A 145 5.16 17.37 14.31
CA VAL A 145 5.82 17.86 13.09
C VAL A 145 6.26 16.71 12.19
N VAL A 146 6.89 15.68 12.77
CA VAL A 146 7.37 14.49 12.04
C VAL A 146 6.19 13.67 11.52
N ASP A 147 5.15 13.52 12.33
CA ASP A 147 3.94 12.78 11.95
C ASP A 147 3.25 13.46 10.76
N ALA A 148 3.10 14.79 10.80
CA ALA A 148 2.51 15.56 9.70
C ALA A 148 3.33 15.46 8.41
N ALA A 149 4.66 15.48 8.51
CA ALA A 149 5.53 15.29 7.35
C ALA A 149 5.39 13.88 6.76
N THR A 150 5.33 12.87 7.61
CA THR A 150 5.18 11.46 7.22
C THR A 150 3.81 11.19 6.59
N GLU A 151 2.74 11.77 7.14
CA GLU A 151 1.39 11.68 6.60
C GLU A 151 1.30 12.28 5.19
N ALA A 152 1.89 13.47 4.99
CA ALA A 152 1.90 14.12 3.69
C ALA A 152 2.73 13.34 2.65
N LEU A 153 3.88 12.79 3.02
CA LEU A 153 4.65 11.90 2.15
C LEU A 153 3.86 10.63 1.80
N SER A 154 3.19 10.03 2.78
CA SER A 154 2.39 8.82 2.54
C SER A 154 1.19 9.07 1.64
N THR A 155 0.54 10.23 1.77
CA THR A 155 -0.61 10.62 0.94
C THR A 155 -0.18 10.95 -0.49
N GLY A 156 0.99 11.59 -0.64
CA GLY A 156 1.57 11.93 -1.93
C GLY A 156 2.44 10.85 -2.56
N ALA A 157 2.48 9.67 -1.97
CA ALA A 157 3.32 8.57 -2.44
C ALA A 157 2.89 8.11 -3.84
N LYS A 158 3.85 7.53 -4.57
CA LYS A 158 3.58 6.84 -5.84
C LYS A 158 2.53 5.76 -5.64
N SER A 159 1.60 5.66 -6.58
CA SER A 159 0.49 4.70 -6.51
C SER A 159 0.34 3.95 -7.83
N GLY A 160 0.05 2.65 -7.73
CA GLY A 160 -0.03 1.79 -8.90
C GLY A 160 -1.19 0.84 -8.74
N ASN A 161 -1.84 0.54 -9.85
CA ASN A 161 -2.88 -0.47 -9.91
C ASN A 161 -2.43 -1.55 -10.86
N PHE A 162 -2.58 -2.80 -10.46
CA PHE A 162 -2.38 -3.94 -11.32
C PHE A 162 -3.58 -4.83 -11.22
N GLN A 163 -4.30 -4.91 -12.33
CA GLN A 163 -5.50 -5.71 -12.45
C GLN A 163 -5.25 -6.74 -13.53
N ILE A 164 -5.57 -7.97 -13.20
CA ILE A 164 -5.43 -9.10 -14.08
C ILE A 164 -6.82 -9.70 -14.14
N TYR A 165 -7.21 -10.13 -15.33
CA TYR A 165 -8.45 -10.87 -15.56
C TYR A 165 -8.09 -12.26 -16.07
N PRO A 166 -7.70 -13.18 -15.19
CA PRO A 166 -7.55 -14.59 -15.54
C PRO A 166 -8.86 -15.21 -15.96
N VAL A 167 -8.75 -16.34 -16.66
CA VAL A 167 -9.87 -17.19 -17.03
C VAL A 167 -9.62 -18.57 -16.45
N ASP A 168 -10.64 -19.12 -15.80
CA ASP A 168 -10.61 -20.49 -15.33
C ASP A 168 -10.48 -21.45 -16.53
N THR A 169 -9.52 -22.36 -16.43
CA THR A 169 -9.28 -23.39 -17.44
C THR A 169 -9.44 -24.77 -16.80
N GLN A 170 -9.40 -25.85 -17.58
CA GLN A 170 -9.39 -27.19 -16.97
C GLN A 170 -8.13 -27.43 -16.11
N GLN A 171 -7.04 -26.74 -16.41
CA GLN A 171 -5.74 -26.88 -15.75
C GLN A 171 -5.68 -26.10 -14.43
N VAL A 172 -6.29 -24.91 -14.38
CA VAL A 172 -6.31 -24.04 -13.20
C VAL A 172 -7.74 -23.56 -12.96
N ARG A 173 -8.32 -23.95 -11.82
CA ARG A 173 -9.70 -23.63 -11.41
C ARG A 173 -9.77 -23.05 -10.01
N PHE A 174 -10.57 -22.01 -9.87
CA PHE A 174 -10.95 -21.50 -8.56
C PHE A 174 -11.74 -22.54 -7.77
N GLY A 175 -11.51 -22.61 -6.45
CA GLY A 175 -12.19 -23.55 -5.57
C GLY A 175 -11.65 -24.99 -5.62
N ARG A 176 -10.76 -25.30 -6.58
CA ARG A 176 -9.99 -26.56 -6.63
C ARG A 176 -8.50 -26.30 -6.39
N ASP A 177 -7.89 -25.45 -7.22
CA ASP A 177 -6.44 -25.28 -7.27
C ASP A 177 -5.98 -24.05 -6.47
N TYR A 178 -6.80 -23.00 -6.45
CA TYR A 178 -6.54 -21.79 -5.68
C TYR A 178 -7.82 -21.20 -5.08
N PHE A 179 -7.64 -20.40 -4.04
CA PHE A 179 -8.69 -19.72 -3.31
C PHE A 179 -8.29 -18.25 -3.08
N VAL A 180 -9.27 -17.42 -2.67
CA VAL A 180 -8.99 -16.06 -2.20
C VAL A 180 -8.01 -16.13 -1.03
N GLY A 181 -6.95 -15.33 -1.11
CA GLY A 181 -5.87 -15.26 -0.15
C GLY A 181 -4.65 -16.13 -0.47
N ASP A 182 -4.70 -16.99 -1.49
CA ASP A 182 -3.51 -17.73 -1.95
C ASP A 182 -2.56 -16.80 -2.76
N ILE A 183 -1.26 -17.05 -2.67
CA ILE A 183 -0.23 -16.35 -3.47
C ILE A 183 -0.05 -17.11 -4.78
N VAL A 184 -0.18 -16.42 -5.91
CA VAL A 184 -0.14 -17.00 -7.26
C VAL A 184 0.87 -16.26 -8.14
N THR A 185 1.31 -16.90 -9.23
CA THR A 185 2.22 -16.28 -10.19
C THR A 185 1.49 -15.81 -11.43
N VAL A 186 1.83 -14.63 -11.93
CA VAL A 186 1.38 -14.12 -13.22
C VAL A 186 2.60 -13.84 -14.08
N SER A 187 2.63 -14.39 -15.29
CA SER A 187 3.71 -14.18 -16.25
C SER A 187 3.20 -13.38 -17.44
N ILE A 188 3.84 -12.24 -17.67
CA ILE A 188 3.53 -11.31 -18.76
C ILE A 188 4.83 -10.94 -19.45
N ASP A 189 4.89 -11.19 -20.76
CA ASP A 189 6.01 -10.81 -21.64
C ASP A 189 7.39 -11.23 -21.08
N GLY A 190 7.47 -12.43 -20.51
CA GLY A 190 8.70 -13.01 -19.95
C GLY A 190 9.06 -12.55 -18.53
N VAL A 191 8.25 -11.70 -17.91
CA VAL A 191 8.41 -11.28 -16.51
C VAL A 191 7.39 -12.00 -15.64
N GLU A 192 7.85 -12.52 -14.50
CA GLU A 192 7.01 -13.20 -13.51
C GLU A 192 6.73 -12.31 -12.30
N TYR A 193 5.49 -12.32 -11.86
CA TYR A 193 4.99 -11.54 -10.74
C TYR A 193 4.27 -12.47 -9.77
N THR A 194 4.58 -12.38 -8.48
CA THR A 194 3.91 -13.17 -7.44
C THR A 194 3.11 -12.25 -6.54
N ASP A 195 1.82 -12.51 -6.40
CA ASP A 195 0.94 -11.72 -5.54
C ASP A 195 -0.27 -12.52 -5.05
N ILE A 196 -0.96 -12.00 -4.05
CA ILE A 196 -2.15 -12.61 -3.45
C ILE A 196 -3.39 -12.41 -4.32
N VAL A 197 -4.24 -13.43 -4.38
CA VAL A 197 -5.60 -13.34 -4.94
C VAL A 197 -6.48 -12.63 -3.92
N ARG A 198 -6.90 -11.39 -4.19
CA ARG A 198 -7.67 -10.58 -3.22
C ARG A 198 -9.17 -10.75 -3.35
N GLU A 199 -9.65 -10.92 -4.57
CA GLU A 199 -11.08 -11.02 -4.87
C GLU A 199 -11.30 -12.04 -5.99
N VAL A 200 -12.46 -12.69 -5.99
CA VAL A 200 -12.94 -13.48 -7.13
C VAL A 200 -14.40 -13.15 -7.35
N SER A 201 -14.70 -12.61 -8.53
CA SER A 201 -16.08 -12.37 -8.96
C SER A 201 -16.55 -13.54 -9.81
N ILE A 202 -17.64 -14.18 -9.37
CA ILE A 202 -18.28 -15.29 -10.08
C ILE A 202 -19.61 -14.75 -10.60
N THR A 203 -19.76 -14.73 -11.93
CA THR A 203 -21.03 -14.42 -12.59
C THR A 203 -21.65 -15.71 -13.09
N VAL A 204 -22.91 -15.95 -12.72
CA VAL A 204 -23.72 -17.08 -13.19
C VAL A 204 -24.88 -16.51 -13.98
N ASP A 205 -24.98 -16.84 -15.27
CA ASP A 205 -26.11 -16.39 -16.11
C ASP A 205 -27.40 -17.17 -15.78
N GLN A 206 -28.56 -16.56 -16.07
CA GLN A 206 -29.87 -17.21 -15.88
C GLN A 206 -29.96 -18.47 -16.75
N GLY A 207 -29.92 -19.62 -16.09
CA GLY A 207 -29.91 -20.94 -16.73
C GLY A 207 -28.83 -21.87 -16.17
N GLY A 208 -27.81 -21.31 -15.48
CA GLY A 208 -26.72 -22.10 -14.90
C GLY A 208 -25.67 -22.58 -15.90
N ASP A 209 -25.79 -22.18 -17.18
CA ASP A 209 -24.96 -22.69 -18.27
C ASP A 209 -23.62 -21.96 -18.43
N THR A 210 -23.50 -20.71 -17.96
CA THR A 210 -22.24 -19.96 -18.02
C THR A 210 -21.85 -19.43 -16.66
N GLU A 211 -20.79 -20.01 -16.09
CA GLU A 211 -20.08 -19.51 -14.93
C GLU A 211 -18.80 -18.82 -15.42
N THR A 212 -18.71 -17.50 -15.23
CA THR A 212 -17.45 -16.78 -15.49
C THR A 212 -16.81 -16.40 -14.16
N VAL A 213 -15.62 -16.93 -13.93
CA VAL A 213 -14.80 -16.64 -12.74
C VAL A 213 -13.73 -15.63 -13.12
N ASN A 214 -13.73 -14.46 -12.47
CA ASN A 214 -12.76 -13.40 -12.69
C ASN A 214 -12.04 -13.10 -11.36
N PRO A 215 -10.83 -13.67 -11.14
CA PRO A 215 -10.04 -13.33 -9.97
C PRO A 215 -9.31 -11.99 -10.16
N THR A 216 -9.20 -11.21 -9.10
CA THR A 216 -8.40 -9.99 -9.00
C THR A 216 -7.17 -10.28 -8.16
N ILE A 217 -5.98 -10.02 -8.73
CA ILE A 217 -4.68 -10.26 -8.09
C ILE A 217 -4.03 -8.91 -7.82
N GLY A 218 -3.51 -8.72 -6.60
CA GLY A 218 -2.85 -7.50 -6.18
C GLY A 218 -3.73 -6.45 -5.51
N GLU A 219 -3.14 -5.30 -5.18
CA GLU A 219 -3.75 -4.26 -4.36
C GLU A 219 -4.39 -3.14 -5.18
N GLN A 220 -5.61 -2.76 -4.78
CA GLN A 220 -6.17 -1.48 -5.17
C GLN A 220 -5.70 -0.41 -4.17
N GLY A 221 -4.75 0.42 -4.61
CA GLY A 221 -4.65 1.80 -4.12
C GLY A 221 -4.21 2.03 -2.67
N SER A 222 -3.44 1.14 -2.03
CA SER A 222 -2.64 1.58 -0.88
C SER A 222 -1.29 2.08 -1.39
N GLY A 223 -0.82 3.23 -0.89
CA GLY A 223 0.39 3.95 -1.33
C GLY A 223 1.71 3.20 -1.13
N ASN A 224 1.68 1.87 -0.96
CA ASN A 224 2.85 1.03 -1.11
C ASN A 224 2.85 0.43 -2.53
N PRO A 225 3.82 0.79 -3.37
CA PRO A 225 3.99 0.14 -4.66
C PRO A 225 4.13 -1.37 -4.46
N LEU A 226 3.23 -2.15 -5.04
CA LEU A 226 3.42 -3.58 -5.26
C LEU A 226 4.81 -3.82 -5.89
N ASN A 227 5.35 -5.01 -5.66
CA ASN A 227 6.61 -5.53 -6.23
C ASN A 227 6.74 -5.43 -7.78
N LEU A 228 5.77 -4.85 -8.48
CA LEU A 228 5.79 -4.45 -9.88
C LEU A 228 6.73 -3.28 -10.19
N TYR A 229 6.97 -2.39 -9.21
CA TYR A 229 7.69 -1.13 -9.45
C TYR A 229 9.18 -1.28 -9.72
N LYS A 230 9.85 -2.13 -8.92
CA LYS A 230 11.29 -2.31 -9.00
C LYS A 230 11.73 -2.78 -10.39
N THR A 231 10.93 -3.64 -11.01
CA THR A 231 11.25 -4.25 -12.30
C THR A 231 11.02 -3.31 -13.49
N VAL A 232 9.96 -2.50 -13.47
CA VAL A 232 9.74 -1.46 -14.51
C VAL A 232 10.82 -0.38 -14.44
N PHE A 233 11.24 -0.02 -13.22
CA PHE A 233 12.37 0.86 -13.02
C PHE A 233 13.68 0.25 -13.53
N ASP A 234 13.98 -1.01 -13.18
CA ASP A 234 15.17 -1.71 -13.67
C ASP A 234 15.19 -1.82 -15.22
N MET A 235 14.03 -2.00 -15.85
CA MET A 235 13.91 -1.99 -17.31
C MET A 235 14.16 -0.60 -17.91
N ARG A 236 13.58 0.46 -17.33
CA ARG A 236 13.83 1.84 -17.75
C ARG A 236 15.28 2.25 -17.54
N GLU A 237 15.90 1.84 -16.44
CA GLU A 237 17.30 2.16 -16.14
C GLU A 237 18.25 1.45 -17.12
N LYS A 238 17.97 0.19 -17.47
CA LYS A 238 18.71 -0.56 -18.51
C LYS A 238 18.58 0.11 -19.88
N LEU A 239 17.37 0.53 -20.25
CA LEU A 239 17.14 1.29 -21.49
C LEU A 239 17.90 2.62 -21.50
N ARG A 240 17.83 3.40 -20.42
CA ARG A 240 18.55 4.68 -20.31
C ARG A 240 20.07 4.51 -20.36
N LYS A 241 20.61 3.43 -19.76
CA LYS A 241 22.04 3.08 -19.83
C LYS A 241 22.47 2.62 -21.23
N LEU A 242 21.57 2.01 -21.99
CA LEU A 242 21.80 1.62 -23.39
C LEU A 242 21.75 2.83 -24.32
N GLU A 243 20.78 3.71 -24.16
CA GLU A 243 20.64 4.95 -24.94
C GLU A 243 21.79 5.93 -24.67
N ALA A 244 22.30 6.01 -23.43
CA ALA A 244 23.46 6.84 -23.09
C ALA A 244 24.81 6.26 -23.58
N ARG A 245 24.82 5.06 -24.17
CA ARG A 245 26.01 4.40 -24.75
C ARG A 245 26.04 4.42 -26.28
N MET A 246 24.98 4.89 -26.94
CA MET A 246 24.92 5.14 -28.38
C MET A 246 25.20 6.62 -28.66
#